data_AF-A0A7Z9KUB5-F1
#
_entry.id   AF-A0A7Z9KUB5-F1
#
_cell.length_a   1.000
_cell.length_b   1.000
_cell.length_c   1.000
_cell.angle_alpha   90.00
_cell.angle_beta   90.00
_cell.angle_gamma   90.00
#
_symmetry.space_group_name_H-M   'P 1'
#
loop_
_entity.id
_entity.type
_entity.pdbx_description
1 polymer ?
#
loop_
_entity_poly.entity_id
_entity_poly.type
_entity_poly.pdbx_seq_one_letter_code
_entity_poly.pdbx_strand_id
1 'polypeptide(L)' 'MTDYDAIGMAEGFVDCPDEETYYKAWQHLIDTGMCWKLQGFFGRAATSMIESGVCTAAKEEKEPLKR' A
#
# COMPACT_ATOMS: atom_id res chain seq x y z
N MET A 1 -10.79 2.33 1.34
CA MET A 1 -9.95 2.89 2.40
C MET A 1 -9.38 4.20 1.90
N THR A 2 -9.27 5.22 2.75
CA THR A 2 -8.63 6.48 2.34
C THR A 2 -7.12 6.39 2.50
N ASP A 3 -6.37 7.26 1.83
CA ASP A 3 -4.92 7.32 2.00
C ASP A 3 -4.53 7.66 3.44
N TYR A 4 -5.30 8.53 4.10
CA TYR A 4 -5.07 8.89 5.50
C TYR A 4 -5.20 7.67 6.43
N ASP A 5 -6.28 6.90 6.29
CA ASP A 5 -6.49 5.69 7.09
C ASP A 5 -5.39 4.65 6.82
N ALA A 6 -5.03 4.45 5.56
CA ALA A 6 -4.01 3.49 5.16
C ALA A 6 -2.62 3.86 5.71
N ILE A 7 -2.27 5.16 5.68
CA ILE A 7 -1.04 5.68 6.30
C ILE A 7 -1.07 5.43 7.81
N GLY A 8 -2.19 5.76 8.46
CA GLY A 8 -2.33 5.58 9.90
C GLY A 8 -2.23 4.14 10.36
N MET A 9 -2.82 3.22 9.60
CA MET A 9 -2.74 1.78 9.86
C MET A 9 -1.32 1.25 9.63
N ALA A 10 -0.66 1.68 8.56
CA ALA A 10 0.71 1.25 8.24
C ALA A 10 1.76 1.77 9.25
N GLU A 11 1.56 2.98 9.78
CA GLU A 11 2.44 3.62 10.76
C GLU A 11 2.08 3.25 12.21
N GLY A 12 0.88 2.72 12.44
CA GLY A 12 0.42 2.23 13.74
C GLY A 12 -0.21 3.30 14.64
N PHE A 13 -0.63 4.45 14.09
CA PHE A 13 -1.38 5.46 14.84
C PHE A 13 -2.90 5.37 14.64
N VAL A 14 -3.36 4.54 13.69
CA VAL A 14 -4.75 4.11 13.54
C VAL A 14 -4.81 2.61 13.82
N ASP A 15 -5.74 2.20 14.68
CA ASP A 15 -5.92 0.79 15.03
C ASP A 15 -6.33 -0.05 13.81
N CYS A 16 -5.69 -1.21 13.69
CA CYS A 16 -6.09 -2.25 12.76
C CYS A 16 -6.94 -3.28 13.50
N PRO A 17 -8.15 -3.61 13.03
CA PRO A 17 -8.99 -4.62 13.66
C PRO A 17 -8.39 -6.04 13.55
N ASP A 18 -7.56 -6.29 12.54
CA ASP A 18 -6.90 -7.56 12.28
C ASP A 18 -5.67 -7.38 11.35
N GLU A 19 -4.87 -8.44 11.22
CA GLU A 19 -3.69 -8.47 10.33
C GLU A 19 -4.07 -8.33 8.85
N GLU A 20 -5.23 -8.84 8.44
CA GLU A 20 -5.69 -8.74 7.05
C GLU A 20 -5.91 -7.27 6.65
N THR A 21 -6.47 -6.47 7.56
CA THR A 21 -6.70 -5.04 7.38
C THR A 21 -5.39 -4.27 7.33
N TYR A 22 -4.41 -4.65 8.15
CA TYR A 22 -3.06 -4.11 8.07
C TYR A 22 -2.44 -4.32 6.68
N TYR A 23 -2.51 -5.55 6.14
CA TYR A 23 -1.98 -5.83 4.81
C TYR A 23 -2.79 -5.17 3.68
N LYS A 24 -4.11 -5.03 3.83
CA LYS A 24 -4.95 -4.26 2.91
C LYS A 24 -4.56 -2.78 2.89
N ALA A 25 -4.15 -2.21 4.03
CA ALA A 25 -3.68 -0.83 4.08
C ALA A 25 -2.38 -0.68 3.27
N TRP A 26 -1.42 -1.59 3.45
CA TRP A 26 -0.21 -1.62 2.64
C TRP A 26 -0.46 -1.82 1.15
N GLN A 27 -1.36 -2.74 0.78
CA GLN A 27 -1.73 -2.94 -0.62
C GLN A 27 -2.37 -1.68 -1.22
N HIS A 28 -3.23 -0.98 -0.46
CA HIS A 28 -3.81 0.29 -0.90
C HIS A 28 -2.72 1.36 -1.16
N LEU A 29 -1.73 1.48 -0.26
CA LEU A 29 -0.62 2.43 -0.44
C LEU A 29 0.26 2.08 -1.64
N ILE A 30 0.40 0.79 -1.96
CA ILE A 30 1.12 0.32 -3.15
C ILE A 30 0.32 0.64 -4.41
N ASP A 31 -0.96 0.29 -4.44
CA ASP A 31 -1.84 0.46 -5.60
C ASP A 31 -2.00 1.94 -6.00
N THR A 32 -2.10 2.85 -5.02
CA THR A 32 -2.17 4.31 -5.27
C THR A 32 -0.80 4.95 -5.51
N GLY A 33 0.28 4.19 -5.31
CA GLY A 33 1.66 4.68 -5.33
C GLY A 33 1.98 5.66 -4.19
N MET A 34 1.15 5.74 -3.16
CA MET A 34 1.35 6.64 -2.03
C MET A 34 2.60 6.26 -1.21
N CYS A 35 2.90 4.96 -1.05
CA CYS A 35 4.09 4.51 -0.33
C CYS A 35 5.42 5.02 -0.92
N TRP A 36 5.43 5.37 -2.22
CA TRP A 36 6.59 5.91 -2.94
C TRP A 36 6.71 7.44 -2.85
N LYS A 37 5.64 8.13 -2.39
CA LYS A 37 5.59 9.58 -2.22
C LYS A 37 5.85 10.02 -0.77
N LEU A 38 5.73 9.09 0.17
CA LEU A 38 5.94 9.31 1.60
C LEU A 38 7.42 9.15 2.01
N GLN A 39 7.70 9.40 3.29
CA GLN A 39 9.03 9.18 3.87
C GLN A 39 9.56 7.78 3.57
N GLY A 40 10.87 7.65 3.39
CA GLY A 40 11.50 6.45 2.81
C GLY A 40 11.25 5.12 3.55
N PHE A 41 10.74 5.16 4.78
CA PHE A 41 10.25 3.97 5.47
C PHE A 41 9.16 3.23 4.68
N PHE A 42 8.16 3.96 4.16
CA PHE A 42 7.03 3.36 3.45
C PHE A 42 7.46 2.61 2.21
N GLY A 43 8.35 3.20 1.41
CA GLY A 43 8.88 2.54 0.22
C GLY A 43 9.64 1.25 0.56
N ARG A 44 10.54 1.28 1.56
CA ARG A 44 11.31 0.08 1.95
C ARG A 44 10.41 -1.03 2.50
N ALA A 45 9.42 -0.67 3.32
CA ALA A 45 8.47 -1.63 3.86
C ALA A 45 7.60 -2.24 2.75
N ALA A 46 7.08 -1.42 1.83
CA ALA A 46 6.32 -1.89 0.67
C ALA A 46 7.15 -2.85 -0.19
N THR A 47 8.41 -2.51 -0.50
CA THR A 47 9.33 -3.41 -1.22
C THR A 47 9.49 -4.74 -0.50
N SER A 48 9.77 -4.73 0.80
CA SER A 48 9.94 -5.96 1.58
C SER A 48 8.68 -6.83 1.61
N MET A 49 7.48 -6.23 1.66
CA MET A 49 6.22 -6.97 1.62
C MET A 49 5.90 -7.56 0.24
N ILE A 50 6.32 -6.89 -0.84
CA ILE A 50 6.22 -7.42 -2.21
C ILE A 50 7.17 -8.59 -2.38
N GLU A 51 8.41 -8.46 -1.92
CA GLU A 51 9.44 -9.51 -2.00
C GLU A 51 9.08 -10.75 -1.18
N SER A 52 8.40 -10.59 -0.03
CA SER A 52 7.93 -11.70 0.79
C SER A 52 6.64 -12.35 0.28
N GLY A 53 6.00 -11.78 -0.74
CA GLY A 53 4.74 -12.27 -1.32
C GLY A 53 3.49 -11.95 -0.49
N VAL A 54 3.61 -11.10 0.53
CA VAL A 54 2.48 -10.66 1.37
C VAL A 54 1.65 -9.59 0.65
N CYS A 55 2.30 -8.74 -0.14
CA CYS A 55 1.66 -7.75 -1.02
C CYS A 55 2.07 -8.00 -2.48
N THR A 56 1.35 -7.38 -3.40
CA THR A 56 1.63 -7.42 -4.84
C THR A 56 2.03 -6.03 -5.33
N ALA A 57 2.88 -5.98 -6.36
CA ALA A 57 3.20 -4.73 -7.03
C ALA A 57 1.92 -4.07 -7.60
N ALA A 58 1.94 -2.73 -7.69
CA ALA A 58 0.81 -1.96 -8.18
C ALA A 58 0.36 -2.48 -9.55
N LYS A 59 -0.95 -2.66 -9.72
CA LYS A 59 -1.49 -3.09 -11.02
C LYS A 59 -1.24 -1.96 -12.02
N GLU A 60 -0.64 -2.30 -13.15
CA GLU A 60 -0.70 -1.43 -14.32
C GLU A 60 -2.18 -1.28 -14.70
N GLU A 61 -2.77 -0.11 -14.42
CA GLU A 61 -3.98 0.28 -15.14
C GLU A 61 -3.59 0.34 -16.62
N LYS A 62 -3.96 -0.70 -17.37
CA LYS A 62 -3.93 -0.62 -18.82
C LYS A 62 -4.85 0.54 -19.18
N GLU A 63 -4.27 1.67 -19.61
CA GLU A 63 -5.04 2.74 -20.25
C GLU A 63 -5.97 2.06 -21.26
N PRO A 64 -7.29 2.32 -21.23
CA PRO A 64 -8.17 1.80 -22.27
C PRO A 64 -7.63 2.34 -23.60
N LEU A 65 -7.18 1.41 -24.45
CA LEU A 65 -6.61 1.65 -25.76
C LEU A 65 -7.46 2.74 -26.44
N LYS A 66 -6.91 3.96 -26.57
CA LYS A 66 -7.58 5.05 -27.28
C LYS A 66 -7.78 4.55 -28.72
N ARG A 67 -9.02 4.21 -29.08
CA ARG A 67 -9.43 3.88 -30.45
C ARG A 67 -9.51 5.14 -31.30
#